data_AF-A0A0N4Y5K1-F1
#
_entry.id   AF-A0A0N4Y5K1-F1
#
_cell.length_a   1.000
_cell.length_b   1.000
_cell.length_c   1.000
_cell.angle_alpha   90.00
_cell.angle_beta   90.00
_cell.angle_gamma   90.00
#
_symmetry.space_group_name_H-M   'P 1'
#
loop_
_entity.id
_entity.type
_entity.pdbx_description
1 polymer ?
#
loop_
_entity_poly.entity_id
_entity_poly.type
_entity_poly.pdbx_seq_one_letter_code
_entity_poly.pdbx_strand_id
1 'polypeptide(L)'
;MGLDRFKKSPCGFCFVMYYTRADTENAVRFLNRTMLDGRMIRVDYDAGFVEGRQYGRGKHGGQVRDEYREQYDPDRGGYGKIWQDRERL
;
A
#
# COMPACT_ATOMS: atom_id res chain seq x y z
N MET A 1 -4.30 3.80 8.69
CA MET A 1 -4.34 3.79 7.21
C MET A 1 -3.00 4.24 6.65
N GLY A 2 -2.57 3.70 5.51
CA GLY A 2 -1.36 4.14 4.81
C GLY A 2 -1.66 5.32 3.88
N LEU A 3 -0.88 6.38 4.00
CA LEU A 3 -1.12 7.69 3.39
C LEU A 3 0.04 8.13 2.51
N ASP A 4 -0.25 8.88 1.46
CA ASP A 4 0.76 9.63 0.72
C ASP A 4 1.43 10.64 1.66
N ARG A 5 2.77 10.69 1.65
CA ARG A 5 3.55 11.54 2.55
C ARG A 5 3.24 13.02 2.40
N PHE A 6 2.89 13.49 1.21
CA PHE A 6 2.67 14.91 0.89
C PHE A 6 1.18 15.24 0.84
N LYS A 7 0.40 14.50 0.06
CA LYS A 7 -1.04 14.75 -0.15
C LYS A 7 -1.90 14.31 1.01
N LYS A 8 -1.38 13.43 1.88
CA LYS A 8 -2.10 12.84 3.01
C LYS A 8 -3.38 12.08 2.61
N SER A 9 -3.52 11.72 1.33
CA SER A 9 -4.58 10.84 0.83
C SER A 9 -4.19 9.37 0.98
N PRO A 10 -5.14 8.41 1.05
CA PRO A 10 -4.83 6.99 1.03
C PRO A 10 -3.94 6.60 -0.15
N CYS A 11 -2.94 5.74 0.08
CA CYS A 11 -2.00 5.30 -0.98
C CYS A 11 -1.90 3.77 -1.11
N GLY A 12 -2.97 3.04 -0.80
CA GLY A 12 -3.11 1.62 -1.17
C GLY A 12 -2.43 0.61 -0.25
N PHE A 13 -2.22 0.95 1.03
CA PHE A 13 -1.85 0.01 2.10
C PHE A 13 -2.43 0.46 3.44
N CYS A 14 -2.42 -0.41 4.44
CA CYS A 14 -2.79 -0.08 5.81
C CYS A 14 -2.03 -0.97 6.81
N PHE A 15 -2.14 -0.62 8.09
CA PHE A 15 -1.79 -1.49 9.21
C PHE A 15 -3.09 -1.87 9.92
N VAL A 16 -3.18 -3.12 10.36
CA VAL A 16 -4.26 -3.63 11.21
C VAL A 16 -3.61 -4.22 12.45
N MET A 17 -4.00 -3.74 13.61
CA MET A 17 -3.49 -4.20 14.90
C MET A 17 -4.57 -5.03 15.59
N TYR A 18 -4.29 -6.31 15.83
CA TYR A 18 -5.13 -7.16 16.65
C TYR A 18 -4.67 -7.13 18.10
N TYR A 19 -5.59 -7.43 19.03
CA TYR A 19 -5.27 -7.56 20.44
C TYR A 19 -4.44 -8.80 20.74
N THR A 20 -4.69 -9.89 20.02
CA THR A 20 -4.00 -11.17 20.25
C THR A 20 -3.17 -11.60 19.06
N ARG A 21 -2.11 -12.36 19.34
CA ARG A 21 -1.26 -12.96 18.33
C ARG A 21 -2.03 -13.98 17.48
N ALA A 22 -2.92 -14.76 18.12
CA ALA A 22 -3.73 -15.77 17.45
C ALA A 22 -4.66 -15.17 16.39
N ASP A 23 -5.27 -14.00 16.67
CA ASP A 23 -6.10 -13.31 15.68
C ASP A 23 -5.27 -12.81 14.49
N THR A 24 -4.04 -12.34 14.75
CA THR A 24 -3.11 -11.95 13.68
C THR A 24 -2.73 -13.15 12.81
N GLU A 25 -2.47 -14.31 13.43
CA GLU A 25 -2.20 -15.57 12.72
C GLU A 25 -3.38 -16.01 11.84
N ASN A 26 -4.60 -15.91 12.34
CA ASN A 26 -5.80 -16.17 11.56
C ASN A 26 -5.93 -15.20 10.39
N ALA A 27 -5.65 -13.90 10.59
CA ALA A 27 -5.67 -12.91 9.51
C ALA A 27 -4.65 -13.23 8.41
N VAL A 28 -3.40 -13.54 8.76
CA VAL A 28 -2.38 -13.93 7.77
C VAL A 28 -2.75 -15.24 7.07
N ARG A 29 -3.33 -16.21 7.80
CA ARG A 29 -3.69 -17.52 7.24
C ARG A 29 -4.89 -17.47 6.31
N PHE A 30 -5.91 -16.69 6.65
CA PHE A 30 -7.21 -16.76 5.98
C PHE A 30 -7.56 -15.53 5.15
N LEU A 31 -6.95 -14.36 5.41
CA LEU A 31 -7.21 -13.14 4.63
C LEU A 31 -6.12 -12.85 3.60
N ASN A 32 -4.92 -13.43 3.73
CA ASN A 32 -3.90 -13.24 2.71
C ASN A 32 -4.35 -13.87 1.38
N ARG A 33 -4.22 -13.11 0.29
CA ARG A 33 -4.66 -13.48 -1.07
C ARG A 33 -6.16 -13.62 -1.27
N THR A 34 -6.99 -13.12 -0.35
CA THR A 34 -8.44 -12.96 -0.60
C THR A 34 -8.72 -11.67 -1.38
N MET A 35 -9.97 -11.50 -1.81
CA MET A 35 -10.42 -10.31 -2.54
C MET A 35 -10.98 -9.26 -1.57
N LEU A 36 -10.57 -8.00 -1.75
CA LEU A 36 -11.17 -6.82 -1.15
C LEU A 36 -11.35 -5.78 -2.26
N ASP A 37 -12.58 -5.29 -2.43
CA ASP A 37 -12.96 -4.35 -3.51
C ASP A 37 -12.51 -4.81 -4.91
N GLY A 38 -12.66 -6.11 -5.19
CA GLY A 38 -12.27 -6.72 -6.46
C GLY A 38 -10.76 -6.91 -6.66
N ARG A 39 -9.95 -6.67 -5.62
CA ARG A 39 -8.49 -6.74 -5.68
C ARG A 39 -7.96 -7.79 -4.71
N MET A 40 -7.01 -8.60 -5.20
CA MET A 40 -6.30 -9.54 -4.34
C MET A 40 -5.39 -8.78 -3.36
N ILE A 41 -5.62 -8.94 -2.06
CA ILE A 41 -4.79 -8.31 -1.03
C ILE A 41 -3.64 -9.22 -0.61
N ARG A 42 -2.56 -8.59 -0.13
CA ARG A 42 -1.45 -9.28 0.55
C ARG A 42 -1.43 -8.85 2.00
N VAL A 43 -1.37 -9.83 2.90
CA VAL A 43 -1.28 -9.62 4.35
C VAL A 43 0.03 -10.23 4.83
N ASP A 44 0.82 -9.45 5.57
CA ASP A 44 2.07 -9.89 6.18
C ASP A 44 2.16 -9.41 7.64
N TYR A 45 3.02 -10.04 8.42
CA TYR A 45 3.39 -9.55 9.74
C TYR A 45 4.24 -8.28 9.63
N ASP A 46 4.07 -7.40 10.60
CA ASP A 46 4.84 -6.18 10.77
C ASP A 46 5.43 -6.12 12.18
N ALA A 47 6.58 -5.47 12.34
CA ALA A 47 7.26 -5.32 13.64
C ALA A 47 6.53 -4.39 14.63
N GLY A 48 5.49 -3.66 14.18
CA GLY A 48 4.69 -2.77 15.02
C GLY A 48 4.62 -1.34 14.48
N PHE A 49 3.49 -0.68 14.73
CA PHE A 49 3.28 0.69 14.28
C PHE A 49 4.14 1.69 15.08
N VAL A 50 4.73 2.65 14.37
CA VAL A 50 5.40 3.83 14.92
C VAL A 50 5.05 5.01 14.03
N GLU A 51 4.92 6.18 14.62
CA GLU A 51 4.63 7.42 13.91
C GLU A 51 5.61 7.64 12.74
N GLY A 52 5.07 8.06 11.60
CA GLY A 52 5.79 8.20 10.33
C GLY A 52 5.73 6.97 9.44
N ARG A 53 5.48 5.76 9.98
CA ARG A 53 5.35 4.53 9.16
C ARG A 53 4.07 4.48 8.33
N GLN A 54 3.06 5.27 8.68
CA GLN A 54 1.85 5.42 7.88
C GLN A 54 2.12 6.09 6.54
N TYR A 55 3.25 6.78 6.34
CA TYR A 55 3.53 7.48 5.09
C TYR A 55 4.23 6.60 4.06
N GLY A 56 3.77 6.71 2.80
CA GLY A 56 4.45 6.16 1.65
C GLY A 56 5.90 6.66 1.55
N ARG A 57 6.80 5.77 1.12
CA ARG A 57 8.25 6.02 1.06
C ARG A 57 8.78 6.27 -0.34
N GLY A 58 7.89 6.30 -1.35
CA GLY A 58 8.24 6.70 -2.70
C GLY A 58 8.80 8.13 -2.74
N LYS A 59 9.63 8.42 -3.73
CA LYS A 59 10.09 9.78 -4.06
C LYS A 59 8.91 10.76 -4.17
N HIS A 60 7.81 10.37 -4.84
CA HIS A 60 6.64 11.22 -5.07
C HIS A 60 5.60 11.17 -3.93
N GLY A 61 5.89 10.47 -2.83
CA GLY A 61 5.09 10.44 -1.60
C GLY A 61 4.22 9.19 -1.42
N GLY A 62 3.89 8.48 -2.50
CA GLY A 62 3.13 7.23 -2.47
C GLY A 62 3.97 6.01 -2.08
N GLN A 63 3.49 4.81 -2.39
CA GLN A 63 4.30 3.59 -2.21
C GLN A 63 5.43 3.51 -3.25
N VAL A 64 6.60 3.04 -2.83
CA VAL A 64 7.76 2.82 -3.72
C VAL A 64 7.38 1.91 -4.90
N ARG A 65 6.59 0.86 -4.64
CA ARG A 65 6.14 -0.08 -5.68
C ARG A 65 5.31 0.60 -6.78
N ASP A 66 4.51 1.60 -6.44
CA ASP A 66 3.67 2.29 -7.41
C ASP A 66 4.49 3.21 -8.32
N GLU A 67 5.71 3.59 -7.96
CA GLU A 67 6.54 4.50 -8.78
C GLU A 67 7.02 3.85 -10.07
N TYR A 68 7.35 2.57 -10.00
CA TYR A 68 7.93 1.78 -11.09
C TYR A 68 6.89 0.96 -11.86
N ARG A 69 5.61 1.06 -11.50
CA ARG A 69 4.55 0.27 -12.13
C ARG A 69 4.36 0.68 -13.59
N GLU A 70 4.53 -0.29 -14.49
CA GLU A 70 4.40 -0.10 -15.94
C GLU A 70 2.94 -0.20 -16.41
N GLN A 71 2.14 -1.10 -15.80
CA GLN A 71 0.75 -1.27 -16.20
C GLN A 71 -0.14 -0.14 -15.67
N TYR A 72 -1.10 0.28 -16.49
CA TYR A 72 -2.15 1.20 -16.06
C TYR A 72 -3.06 0.55 -15.00
N ASP A 73 -3.31 1.27 -13.90
CA ASP A 73 -4.19 0.82 -12.83
C ASP A 73 -4.98 2.04 -12.31
N PRO A 74 -6.28 2.17 -12.66
CA PRO A 74 -7.08 3.36 -12.33
C PRO A 74 -7.25 3.53 -10.81
N ASP A 75 -7.39 2.44 -10.05
CA ASP A 75 -7.56 2.49 -8.59
C ASP A 75 -6.26 2.86 -7.85
N ARG A 76 -5.14 2.89 -8.59
CA ARG A 76 -3.82 3.30 -8.12
C ARG A 76 -3.35 4.60 -8.78
N GLY A 77 -4.27 5.37 -9.38
CA GLY A 77 -4.00 6.70 -9.92
C GLY A 77 -3.38 6.71 -11.33
N GLY A 78 -3.59 5.67 -12.12
CA GLY A 78 -3.08 5.54 -13.49
C GLY A 78 -1.68 4.94 -13.54
N TYR A 79 -0.83 5.28 -14.52
CA TYR A 79 0.54 4.75 -14.63
C TYR A 79 1.46 5.09 -13.45
N GLY A 80 2.56 4.36 -13.27
CA GLY A 80 3.57 4.69 -12.27
C GLY A 80 4.22 6.07 -12.50
N LYS A 81 4.60 6.76 -11.42
CA LYS A 81 5.06 8.16 -11.50
C LYS A 81 6.30 8.36 -12.34
N ILE A 82 7.24 7.40 -12.34
CA ILE A 82 8.45 7.50 -13.16
C ILE A 82 8.11 7.44 -14.66
N TRP A 83 7.12 6.64 -15.05
CA TRP A 83 6.63 6.61 -16.43
C TRP A 83 5.93 7.91 -16.82
N GLN A 84 5.09 8.45 -15.94
CA GLN A 84 4.43 9.75 -16.17
C GLN A 84 5.45 10.89 -16.34
N ASP A 85 6.54 10.88 -15.59
CA ASP A 85 7.60 11.88 -15.72
C ASP A 85 8.39 11.72 -17.03
N ARG A 86 8.61 10.48 -17.49
CA ARG A 86 9.32 10.18 -18.75
C ARG A 86 8.54 10.62 -19.98
N GLU A 87 7.23 10.44 -20.01
CA GLU A 87 6.37 10.85 -21.14
C GLU A 87 6.18 12.38 -21.24
N ARG A 88 6.57 13.14 -20.21
CA ARG A 88 6.49 14.61 -20.20
C ARG A 88 7.74 15.29 -20.76
N LEU A 89 8.77 14.53 -21.10
CA LEU A 89 10.00 14.99 -21.77
C LEU A 89 9.87 14.77 -23.27
#